data_AF-A0A2A2WIY0-F1
#
_entry.id   AF-A0A2A2WIY0-F1
#
_cell.length_a   1.000
_cell.length_b   1.000
_cell.length_c   1.000
_cell.angle_alpha   90.00
_cell.angle_beta   90.00
_cell.angle_gamma   90.00
#
_symmetry.space_group_name_H-M   'P 1'
#
loop_
_entity.id
_entity.type
_entity.pdbx_description
1 polymer ?
#
loop_
_entity_poly.entity_id
_entity_poly.type
_entity_poly.pdbx_seq_one_letter_code
_entity_poly.pdbx_strand_id
1 'polypeptide(L)'
;MNDKTKARPMTVDDLQDLYGELRGSRSAPAIMDARAFFLERQWADSHTKLNEAYEKYRESRQRILRQDPEKEVDAKAKDRDRQVRRLQRKQDKAREIIQKFETYLPQLERLAEKDRAKEVSKAATPTDSPSEQPDDDDAPDVQVTPPLPQDRQIVTKDSVDEAFLNQFSVLIGDRQLEFVSGRFDFQPLTDPQQVISDAIYLLRKGDRCMMIHAETLADDTDSDDNAKLLCVDIVKAKNRVELSPNAMVRLSQKRKLVLLLTKVG
;
A
#
# COMPACT_ATOMS: atom_id res chain seq x y z
N MET A 1 -37.18 -13.68 -6.31
CA MET A 1 -37.00 -12.40 -5.58
C MET A 1 -35.66 -12.44 -4.88
N ASN A 2 -34.60 -11.84 -5.44
CA ASN A 2 -33.28 -11.76 -4.80
C ASN A 2 -32.87 -10.28 -4.71
N ASP A 3 -33.41 -9.58 -3.71
CA ASP A 3 -33.10 -8.19 -3.35
C ASP A 3 -31.74 -8.03 -2.62
N LYS A 4 -30.76 -8.89 -2.91
CA LYS A 4 -29.44 -8.86 -2.25
C LYS A 4 -28.34 -8.16 -3.07
N THR A 5 -28.66 -7.61 -4.24
CA THR A 5 -27.65 -7.12 -5.22
C THR A 5 -27.60 -5.62 -5.45
N LYS A 6 -28.04 -4.80 -4.48
CA LYS A 6 -27.71 -3.36 -4.45
C LYS A 6 -27.20 -2.91 -3.08
N ALA A 7 -26.28 -3.66 -2.48
CA ALA A 7 -25.47 -3.10 -1.41
C ALA A 7 -24.59 -1.99 -2.00
N ARG A 8 -24.73 -0.77 -1.49
CA ARG A 8 -23.86 0.36 -1.84
C ARG A 8 -22.39 -0.08 -1.66
N PRO A 9 -21.51 0.16 -2.63
CA PRO A 9 -20.10 -0.16 -2.48
C PRO A 9 -19.54 0.62 -1.30
N MET A 10 -18.82 -0.09 -0.43
CA MET A 10 -18.13 0.46 0.72
C MET A 10 -17.17 1.58 0.30
N THR A 11 -17.19 2.65 1.07
CA THR A 11 -16.40 3.87 0.88
C THR A 11 -15.51 4.14 2.09
N VAL A 12 -14.58 5.09 1.93
CA VAL A 12 -13.72 5.57 3.03
C VAL A 12 -14.54 6.17 4.17
N ASP A 13 -15.66 6.81 3.84
CA ASP A 13 -16.56 7.44 4.83
C ASP A 13 -17.23 6.38 5.69
N ASP A 14 -17.57 5.21 5.14
CA ASP A 14 -18.15 4.10 5.89
C ASP A 14 -17.19 3.57 6.98
N LEU A 15 -15.87 3.58 6.72
CA LEU A 15 -14.84 3.26 7.72
C LEU A 15 -14.67 4.36 8.76
N GLN A 16 -14.83 5.62 8.35
CA GLN A 16 -14.78 6.77 9.25
C GLN A 16 -15.98 6.78 10.21
N ASP A 17 -17.17 6.47 9.73
CA ASP A 17 -18.39 6.35 10.52
C ASP A 17 -18.28 5.19 11.53
N LEU A 18 -17.81 4.04 11.07
CA LEU A 18 -17.55 2.88 11.92
C LEU A 18 -16.52 3.19 13.02
N TYR A 19 -15.48 3.96 12.69
CA TYR A 19 -14.55 4.48 13.71
C TYR A 19 -15.25 5.41 14.70
N GLY A 20 -16.12 6.30 14.23
CA GLY A 20 -16.89 7.21 15.09
C GLY A 20 -17.70 6.45 16.15
N GLU A 21 -18.33 5.33 15.76
CA GLU A 21 -19.09 4.47 16.66
C GLU A 21 -18.23 3.69 17.66
N LEU A 22 -16.98 3.45 17.30
CA LEU A 22 -16.02 2.65 18.06
C LEU A 22 -14.95 3.48 18.76
N ARG A 23 -15.01 4.81 18.66
CA ARG A 23 -14.04 5.71 19.27
C ARG A 23 -13.94 5.45 20.78
N GLY A 24 -12.71 5.24 21.25
CA GLY A 24 -12.41 4.90 22.65
C GLY A 24 -12.49 3.41 22.98
N SER A 25 -12.86 2.55 22.02
CA SER A 25 -12.75 1.09 22.17
C SER A 25 -11.38 0.58 21.72
N ARG A 26 -11.04 -0.65 22.11
CA ARG A 26 -9.78 -1.32 21.72
C ARG A 26 -9.71 -1.68 20.23
N SER A 27 -10.84 -1.70 19.51
CA SER A 27 -10.88 -1.97 18.08
C SER A 27 -10.67 -0.70 17.22
N ALA A 28 -10.77 0.50 17.81
CA ALA A 28 -10.67 1.76 17.07
C ALA A 28 -9.36 1.97 16.31
N PRO A 29 -8.16 1.64 16.86
CA PRO A 29 -6.91 1.81 16.13
C PRO A 29 -6.85 0.96 14.85
N ALA A 30 -7.30 -0.30 14.93
CA ALA A 30 -7.30 -1.20 13.79
C ALA A 30 -8.24 -0.73 12.65
N ILE A 31 -9.32 0.00 12.97
CA ILE A 31 -10.19 0.61 11.95
C ILE A 31 -9.49 1.76 11.24
N MET A 32 -8.72 2.57 11.96
CA MET A 32 -7.93 3.64 11.37
C MET A 32 -6.83 3.10 10.46
N ASP A 33 -6.16 2.02 10.87
CA ASP A 33 -5.20 1.31 10.03
C ASP A 33 -5.89 0.73 8.78
N ALA A 34 -7.06 0.09 8.94
CA ALA A 34 -7.84 -0.44 7.83
C ALA A 34 -8.24 0.66 6.83
N ARG A 35 -8.59 1.85 7.33
CA ARG A 35 -8.91 3.04 6.53
C ARG A 35 -7.69 3.56 5.77
N ALA A 36 -6.53 3.62 6.41
CA ALA A 36 -5.29 4.02 5.74
C ALA A 36 -4.97 3.06 4.58
N PHE A 37 -5.03 1.76 4.82
CA PHE A 37 -4.83 0.76 3.77
C PHE A 37 -5.88 0.82 2.66
N PHE A 38 -7.14 1.13 2.99
CA PHE A 38 -8.20 1.32 1.99
C PHE A 38 -7.88 2.50 1.05
N LEU A 39 -7.41 3.63 1.61
CA LEU A 39 -6.99 4.80 0.83
C LEU A 39 -5.80 4.50 -0.08
N GLU A 40 -4.84 3.71 0.42
CA GLU A 40 -3.67 3.28 -0.34
C GLU A 40 -3.97 2.15 -1.35
N ARG A 41 -5.25 1.74 -1.49
CA ARG A 41 -5.70 0.62 -2.32
C ARG A 41 -5.06 -0.72 -1.96
N GLN A 42 -4.57 -0.86 -0.73
CA GLN A 42 -4.06 -2.10 -0.18
C GLN A 42 -5.23 -2.92 0.41
N TRP A 43 -6.09 -3.45 -0.47
CA TRP A 43 -7.35 -4.10 -0.06
C TRP A 43 -7.13 -5.29 0.87
N ALA A 44 -6.08 -6.09 0.65
CA ALA A 44 -5.76 -7.23 1.50
C ALA A 44 -5.33 -6.82 2.92
N ASP A 45 -4.50 -5.78 3.03
CA ASP A 45 -4.05 -5.25 4.31
C ASP A 45 -5.22 -4.56 5.06
N SER A 46 -6.06 -3.83 4.31
CA SER A 46 -7.28 -3.22 4.82
C SER A 46 -8.26 -4.26 5.36
N HIS A 47 -8.48 -5.35 4.61
CA HIS A 47 -9.31 -6.48 5.05
C HIS A 47 -8.77 -7.11 6.33
N THR A 48 -7.46 -7.37 6.39
CA THR A 48 -6.80 -7.96 7.56
C THR A 48 -7.01 -7.10 8.81
N LYS A 49 -6.81 -5.78 8.69
CA LYS A 49 -7.02 -4.85 9.80
C LYS A 49 -8.48 -4.69 10.19
N LEU A 50 -9.39 -4.69 9.23
CA LEU A 50 -10.82 -4.65 9.53
C LEU A 50 -11.27 -5.93 10.26
N ASN A 51 -10.73 -7.10 9.89
CA ASN A 51 -11.00 -8.36 10.57
C ASN A 51 -10.41 -8.38 11.99
N GLU A 52 -9.20 -7.83 12.17
CA GLU A 52 -8.60 -7.64 13.50
C GLU A 52 -9.49 -6.77 14.40
N ALA A 53 -10.03 -5.66 13.85
CA ALA A 53 -10.97 -4.80 14.56
C ALA A 53 -12.27 -5.52 14.90
N TYR A 54 -12.78 -6.33 13.98
CA TYR A 54 -13.99 -7.12 14.15
C TYR A 54 -13.86 -8.11 15.31
N GLU A 55 -12.81 -8.94 15.32
CA GLU A 55 -12.59 -9.93 16.39
C GLU A 55 -12.41 -9.26 17.76
N LYS A 56 -11.60 -8.19 17.84
CA LYS A 56 -11.43 -7.41 19.08
C LYS A 56 -12.74 -6.83 19.60
N TYR A 57 -13.60 -6.35 18.69
CA TYR A 57 -14.91 -5.82 19.07
C TYR A 57 -15.84 -6.92 19.57
N ARG A 58 -15.89 -8.04 18.84
CA ARG A 58 -16.71 -9.21 19.18
C ARG A 58 -16.34 -9.78 20.53
N GLU A 59 -15.05 -9.96 20.81
CA GLU A 59 -14.53 -10.38 22.12
C GLU A 59 -14.97 -9.41 23.22
N SER A 60 -14.81 -8.10 23.00
CA SER A 60 -15.20 -7.07 23.98
C SER A 60 -16.72 -7.04 24.27
N ARG A 61 -17.55 -7.46 23.32
CA ARG A 61 -19.02 -7.46 23.45
C ARG A 61 -19.63 -8.83 23.69
N GLN A 62 -18.83 -9.90 23.64
CA GLN A 62 -19.28 -11.29 23.78
C GLN A 62 -20.08 -11.52 25.07
N ARG A 63 -19.62 -10.95 26.19
CA ARG A 63 -20.32 -11.05 27.48
C ARG A 63 -21.72 -10.42 27.40
N ILE A 64 -21.80 -9.19 26.91
CA ILE A 64 -23.08 -8.44 26.83
C ILE A 64 -24.04 -9.12 25.84
N LEU A 65 -23.53 -9.67 24.74
CA LEU A 65 -24.34 -10.34 23.71
C LEU A 65 -24.91 -11.70 24.17
N ARG A 66 -24.28 -12.36 25.15
CA ARG A 66 -24.74 -13.64 25.72
C ARG A 66 -25.69 -13.49 26.91
N GLN A 67 -25.76 -12.31 27.51
CA GLN A 67 -26.62 -12.05 28.67
C GLN A 67 -28.09 -12.00 28.27
N ASP A 68 -28.97 -12.62 29.05
CA ASP A 68 -30.42 -12.40 28.95
C ASP A 68 -30.77 -11.15 29.76
N PRO A 69 -31.22 -10.04 29.12
CA PRO A 69 -31.48 -8.78 29.82
C PRO A 69 -32.49 -8.91 30.97
N GLU A 70 -33.47 -9.81 30.81
CA GLU A 70 -34.53 -10.04 31.80
C GLU A 70 -34.09 -10.88 33.00
N LYS A 71 -33.03 -11.70 32.86
CA LYS A 71 -32.52 -12.59 33.91
C LYS A 71 -31.34 -11.99 34.69
N GLU A 72 -30.60 -11.07 34.07
CA GLU A 72 -29.47 -10.39 34.72
C GLU A 72 -29.90 -9.27 35.67
N VAL A 73 -31.09 -8.71 35.48
CA VAL A 73 -31.61 -7.63 36.33
C VAL A 73 -32.46 -8.24 37.43
N ASP A 74 -32.17 -7.90 38.68
CA ASP A 74 -32.94 -8.35 39.85
C ASP A 74 -34.44 -8.04 39.68
N ALA A 75 -35.27 -9.08 39.80
CA ALA A 75 -36.72 -9.00 39.68
C ALA A 75 -37.35 -8.03 40.70
N LYS A 76 -36.67 -7.78 41.83
CA LYS A 76 -37.13 -6.89 42.90
C LYS A 76 -36.56 -5.46 42.80
N ALA A 77 -35.72 -5.17 41.80
CA ALA A 77 -35.15 -3.84 41.63
C ALA A 77 -36.22 -2.81 41.22
N LYS A 78 -36.29 -1.68 41.94
CA LYS A 78 -37.21 -0.57 41.66
C LYS A 78 -37.06 0.01 40.24
N ASP A 79 -35.86 -0.11 39.65
CA ASP A 79 -35.52 0.39 38.31
C ASP A 79 -35.37 -0.74 37.27
N ARG A 80 -35.96 -1.91 37.50
CA ARG A 80 -35.79 -3.11 36.66
C ARG A 80 -35.99 -2.81 35.18
N ASP A 81 -37.15 -2.26 34.79
CA ASP A 81 -37.48 -1.97 33.39
C ASP A 81 -36.46 -1.02 32.73
N ARG A 82 -35.94 -0.06 33.51
CA ARG A 82 -34.94 0.88 33.02
C ARG A 82 -33.59 0.20 32.79
N GLN A 83 -33.22 -0.75 33.65
CA GLN A 83 -31.98 -1.53 33.52
C GLN A 83 -32.06 -2.52 32.36
N VAL A 84 -33.18 -3.23 32.21
CA VAL A 84 -33.46 -4.14 31.09
C VAL A 84 -33.37 -3.38 29.76
N ARG A 85 -34.08 -2.24 29.63
CA ARG A 85 -34.03 -1.41 28.42
C ARG A 85 -32.62 -0.89 28.12
N ARG A 86 -31.81 -0.57 29.13
CA ARG A 86 -30.41 -0.14 28.93
C ARG A 86 -29.53 -1.27 28.40
N LEU A 87 -29.67 -2.47 28.94
CA LEU A 87 -28.93 -3.64 28.46
C LEU A 87 -29.33 -4.01 27.04
N GLN A 88 -30.63 -4.00 26.75
CA GLN A 88 -31.15 -4.29 25.42
C GLN A 88 -30.63 -3.30 24.37
N ARG A 89 -30.68 -1.99 24.66
CA ARG A 89 -30.08 -0.96 23.79
C ARG A 89 -28.58 -1.18 23.54
N LYS A 90 -27.83 -1.68 24.55
CA LYS A 90 -26.41 -2.00 24.38
C LYS A 90 -26.20 -3.23 23.49
N GLN A 91 -27.06 -4.25 23.60
CA GLN A 91 -27.04 -5.43 22.75
C GLN A 91 -27.39 -5.07 21.31
N ASP A 92 -28.45 -4.30 21.10
CA ASP A 92 -28.91 -3.89 19.78
C ASP A 92 -27.83 -3.08 19.07
N LYS A 93 -27.22 -2.11 19.75
CA LYS A 93 -26.09 -1.35 19.20
C LYS A 93 -24.88 -2.23 18.88
N ALA A 94 -24.59 -3.22 19.72
CA ALA A 94 -23.48 -4.15 19.46
C ALA A 94 -23.75 -5.03 18.23
N ARG A 95 -24.99 -5.50 18.05
CA ARG A 95 -25.42 -6.25 16.87
C ARG A 95 -25.37 -5.40 15.61
N GLU A 96 -25.83 -4.15 15.68
CA GLU A 96 -25.78 -3.20 14.56
C GLU A 96 -24.33 -2.99 14.07
N ILE A 97 -23.40 -2.79 15.00
CA ILE A 97 -21.98 -2.63 14.66
C ILE A 97 -21.40 -3.91 14.05
N ILE A 98 -21.72 -5.08 14.60
CA ILE A 98 -21.31 -6.39 14.04
C ILE A 98 -21.83 -6.54 12.61
N GLN A 99 -23.08 -6.18 12.36
CA GLN A 99 -23.69 -6.24 11.04
C GLN A 99 -22.97 -5.33 10.03
N LYS A 100 -22.48 -4.16 10.46
CA LYS A 100 -21.64 -3.29 9.60
C LYS A 100 -20.33 -3.99 9.21
N PHE A 101 -19.64 -4.63 10.16
CA PHE A 101 -18.45 -5.43 9.84
C PHE A 101 -18.76 -6.56 8.86
N GLU A 102 -19.83 -7.32 9.08
CA GLU A 102 -20.27 -8.41 8.18
C GLU A 102 -20.68 -7.91 6.79
N THR A 103 -21.10 -6.65 6.68
CA THR A 103 -21.42 -6.01 5.39
C THR A 103 -20.15 -5.56 4.65
N TYR A 104 -19.14 -5.11 5.39
CA TYR A 104 -17.93 -4.50 4.84
C TYR A 104 -16.83 -5.52 4.51
N LEU A 105 -16.62 -6.52 5.37
CA LEU A 105 -15.58 -7.54 5.18
C LEU A 105 -15.66 -8.25 3.82
N PRO A 106 -16.84 -8.78 3.39
CA PRO A 106 -16.93 -9.46 2.10
C PRO A 106 -16.74 -8.53 0.90
N GLN A 107 -17.03 -7.23 1.05
CA GLN A 107 -16.80 -6.26 -0.02
C GLN A 107 -15.30 -6.00 -0.21
N LEU A 108 -14.57 -5.87 0.90
CA LEU A 108 -13.12 -5.74 0.92
C LEU A 108 -12.41 -6.99 0.40
N GLU A 109 -12.90 -8.18 0.75
CA GLU A 109 -12.41 -9.45 0.22
C GLU A 109 -12.56 -9.52 -1.30
N ARG A 110 -13.74 -9.22 -1.85
CA ARG A 110 -13.96 -9.18 -3.30
C ARG A 110 -13.07 -8.15 -4.01
N LEU A 111 -12.81 -7.01 -3.39
CA LEU A 111 -11.88 -6.01 -3.93
C LEU A 111 -10.45 -6.55 -3.94
N ALA A 112 -10.02 -7.23 -2.89
CA ALA A 112 -8.70 -7.86 -2.81
C ALA A 112 -8.54 -9.00 -3.82
N GLU A 113 -9.56 -9.85 -4.00
CA GLU A 113 -9.57 -10.92 -5.01
C GLU A 113 -9.53 -10.34 -6.43
N LYS A 114 -10.30 -9.29 -6.72
CA LYS A 114 -10.29 -8.63 -8.03
C LYS A 114 -8.94 -8.00 -8.33
N ASP A 115 -8.26 -7.44 -7.34
CA ASP A 115 -6.93 -6.87 -7.48
C ASP A 115 -5.89 -7.97 -7.74
N ARG A 116 -5.94 -9.08 -6.99
CA ARG A 116 -5.11 -10.27 -7.24
C ARG A 116 -5.34 -10.87 -8.62
N ALA A 117 -6.61 -11.00 -9.04
CA ALA A 117 -6.95 -11.53 -10.35
C ALA A 117 -6.42 -10.65 -11.50
N LYS A 118 -6.48 -9.32 -11.35
CA LYS A 118 -5.89 -8.39 -12.32
C LYS A 118 -4.37 -8.51 -12.40
N GLU A 119 -3.69 -8.67 -11.27
CA GLU A 119 -2.24 -8.89 -11.24
C GLU A 119 -1.87 -10.23 -11.92
N VAL A 120 -2.66 -11.29 -11.69
CA VAL A 120 -2.44 -12.60 -12.33
C VAL A 120 -2.73 -12.55 -13.84
N SER A 121 -3.83 -11.92 -14.28
CA SER A 121 -4.14 -11.77 -15.72
C SER A 121 -3.11 -10.90 -16.44
N LYS A 122 -2.56 -9.88 -15.78
CA LYS A 122 -1.51 -9.03 -16.32
C LYS A 122 -0.15 -9.77 -16.40
N ALA A 123 0.05 -10.77 -15.55
CA ALA A 123 1.21 -11.65 -15.62
C ALA A 123 1.03 -12.84 -16.60
N ALA A 124 -0.20 -13.14 -17.02
CA ALA A 124 -0.53 -14.32 -17.85
C ALA A 124 -0.70 -14.02 -19.36
N THR A 125 -0.63 -12.77 -19.80
CA THR A 125 -0.45 -12.44 -21.22
C THR A 125 1.03 -12.22 -21.52
N PRO A 126 1.76 -13.23 -22.02
CA PRO A 126 2.95 -12.97 -22.81
C PRO A 126 2.51 -12.27 -24.08
N THR A 127 3.13 -11.14 -24.39
CA THR A 127 2.96 -10.45 -25.66
C THR A 127 3.43 -11.41 -26.76
N ASP A 128 2.46 -11.93 -27.50
CA ASP A 128 2.61 -12.79 -28.66
C ASP A 128 3.32 -11.99 -29.75
N SER A 129 4.52 -12.42 -30.11
CA SER A 129 5.24 -11.99 -31.31
C SER A 129 4.64 -12.74 -32.50
N PRO A 130 4.15 -12.07 -33.56
CA PRO A 130 4.01 -12.75 -34.84
C PRO A 130 5.35 -12.66 -35.58
N SER A 131 6.12 -13.76 -35.54
CA SER A 131 7.07 -14.08 -36.60
C SER A 131 6.29 -14.65 -37.79
N GLU A 132 6.30 -13.95 -38.92
CA GLU A 132 6.16 -14.56 -40.25
C GLU A 132 7.49 -14.36 -40.99
N GLN A 133 8.08 -15.48 -41.43
CA GLN A 133 9.16 -15.55 -42.42
C GLN A 133 8.57 -15.46 -43.85
N PRO A 134 9.36 -15.70 -44.92
CA PRO A 134 10.23 -14.75 -45.61
C PRO A 134 9.80 -14.59 -47.09
N ASP A 135 10.03 -13.44 -47.72
CA ASP A 135 10.16 -13.40 -49.19
C ASP A 135 11.10 -12.27 -49.59
N ASP A 136 11.99 -12.61 -50.52
CA ASP A 136 12.94 -11.76 -51.22
C ASP A 136 12.25 -10.51 -51.81
N ASP A 137 12.79 -9.31 -51.56
CA ASP A 137 13.08 -8.39 -52.66
C ASP A 137 13.98 -7.21 -52.24
N ASP A 138 14.83 -6.87 -53.20
CA ASP A 138 15.90 -5.88 -53.31
C ASP A 138 15.57 -4.45 -52.82
N ALA A 139 16.40 -3.87 -51.93
CA ALA A 139 16.87 -2.46 -51.93
C ALA A 139 17.50 -2.03 -50.58
N PRO A 140 18.60 -1.24 -50.56
CA PRO A 140 19.17 -0.72 -49.33
C PRO A 140 18.64 0.70 -49.05
N ASP A 141 17.82 0.90 -48.00
CA ASP A 141 17.76 2.25 -47.40
C ASP A 141 17.16 2.30 -45.98
N VAL A 142 17.90 3.01 -45.13
CA VAL A 142 17.55 3.63 -43.82
C VAL A 142 16.82 2.78 -42.76
N GLN A 143 17.61 2.11 -41.92
CA GLN A 143 17.19 1.85 -40.53
C GLN A 143 17.06 3.21 -39.80
N VAL A 144 15.82 3.66 -39.58
CA VAL A 144 15.54 4.68 -38.56
C VAL A 144 15.53 3.98 -37.20
N THR A 145 16.73 3.72 -36.70
CA THR A 145 16.98 3.47 -35.28
C THR A 145 16.63 4.76 -34.54
N PRO A 146 15.71 4.76 -33.55
CA PRO A 146 15.58 5.90 -32.67
C PRO A 146 16.93 6.09 -31.95
N PRO A 147 17.54 7.28 -31.95
CA PRO A 147 18.79 7.50 -31.27
C PRO A 147 18.55 7.33 -29.76
N LEU A 148 19.18 6.32 -29.17
CA LEU A 148 19.34 6.20 -27.72
C LEU A 148 20.07 7.47 -27.22
N PRO A 149 19.47 8.31 -26.36
CA PRO A 149 20.22 9.35 -25.69
C PRO A 149 21.10 8.66 -24.63
N GLN A 150 22.39 8.49 -24.94
CA GLN A 150 23.40 7.83 -24.10
C GLN A 150 23.98 8.72 -22.98
N ASP A 151 23.42 9.91 -22.71
CA ASP A 151 24.00 10.89 -21.78
C ASP A 151 23.32 10.98 -20.40
N ARG A 152 22.45 10.03 -20.04
CA ARG A 152 21.85 10.01 -18.69
C ARG A 152 22.79 9.36 -17.69
N GLN A 153 23.29 10.14 -16.73
CA GLN A 153 24.18 9.66 -15.67
C GLN A 153 23.39 9.26 -14.42
N ILE A 154 23.87 8.24 -13.72
CA ILE A 154 23.30 7.79 -12.45
C ILE A 154 23.57 8.85 -11.38
N VAL A 155 22.54 9.20 -10.61
CA VAL A 155 22.67 10.17 -9.51
C VAL A 155 23.27 9.46 -8.30
N THR A 156 24.42 9.93 -7.84
CA THR A 156 25.08 9.48 -6.60
C THR A 156 24.84 10.47 -5.46
N LYS A 157 25.09 10.04 -4.22
CA LYS A 157 24.90 10.87 -3.01
C LYS A 157 25.57 12.23 -3.10
N ASP A 158 26.79 12.28 -3.62
CA ASP A 158 27.61 13.52 -3.69
C ASP A 158 27.14 14.49 -4.77
N SER A 159 26.28 14.05 -5.69
CA SER A 159 25.75 14.88 -6.78
C SER A 159 24.52 15.71 -6.39
N VAL A 160 23.96 15.50 -5.18
CA VAL A 160 22.78 16.20 -4.68
C VAL A 160 23.18 17.21 -3.62
N ASP A 161 22.94 18.49 -3.89
CA ASP A 161 23.27 19.57 -2.97
C ASP A 161 22.32 19.62 -1.77
N GLU A 162 22.84 20.08 -0.62
CA GLU A 162 22.08 20.20 0.61
C GLU A 162 20.89 21.16 0.49
N ALA A 163 20.99 22.21 -0.33
CA ALA A 163 19.88 23.15 -0.52
C ALA A 163 18.68 22.47 -1.18
N PHE A 164 18.92 21.60 -2.17
CA PHE A 164 17.90 20.75 -2.77
C PHE A 164 17.28 19.81 -1.74
N LEU A 165 18.08 19.11 -0.92
CA LEU A 165 17.56 18.20 0.11
C LEU A 165 16.71 18.93 1.15
N ASN A 166 17.13 20.12 1.56
CA ASN A 166 16.37 20.97 2.48
C ASN A 166 15.01 21.36 1.90
N GLN A 167 14.96 21.78 0.63
CA GLN A 167 13.70 22.10 -0.05
C GLN A 167 12.80 20.86 -0.19
N PHE A 168 13.36 19.73 -0.62
CA PHE A 168 12.64 18.46 -0.76
C PHE A 168 12.01 18.01 0.56
N SER A 169 12.69 18.24 1.70
CA SER A 169 12.22 17.85 3.03
C SER A 169 10.97 18.59 3.53
N VAL A 170 10.73 19.80 3.02
CA VAL A 170 9.60 20.67 3.39
C VAL A 170 8.36 20.37 2.54
N LEU A 171 8.56 19.83 1.33
CA LEU A 171 7.49 19.46 0.42
C LEU A 171 6.84 18.12 0.84
N ILE A 172 5.57 17.91 0.44
CA ILE A 172 4.81 16.69 0.74
C ILE A 172 4.01 16.28 -0.51
N GLY A 173 3.83 14.97 -0.70
CA GLY A 173 2.95 14.41 -1.73
C GLY A 173 3.45 14.71 -3.13
N ASP A 174 2.51 15.03 -4.02
CA ASP A 174 2.82 15.25 -5.44
C ASP A 174 3.77 16.42 -5.67
N ARG A 175 3.86 17.39 -4.75
CA ARG A 175 4.84 18.49 -4.83
C ARG A 175 6.28 18.00 -4.70
N GLN A 176 6.53 16.95 -3.91
CA GLN A 176 7.86 16.34 -3.85
C GLN A 176 8.21 15.70 -5.19
N LEU A 177 7.27 14.98 -5.79
CA LEU A 177 7.48 14.33 -7.08
C LEU A 177 7.73 15.35 -8.18
N GLU A 178 6.92 16.42 -8.23
CA GLU A 178 7.09 17.52 -9.20
C GLU A 178 8.47 18.18 -9.04
N PHE A 179 8.87 18.50 -7.80
CA PHE A 179 10.18 19.09 -7.50
C PHE A 179 11.34 18.21 -7.95
N VAL A 180 11.30 16.90 -7.65
CA VAL A 180 12.33 15.94 -8.10
C VAL A 180 12.31 15.81 -9.62
N SER A 181 11.12 15.70 -10.22
CA SER A 181 10.94 15.56 -11.67
C SER A 181 11.38 16.81 -12.44
N GLY A 182 11.52 17.96 -11.77
CA GLY A 182 12.10 19.16 -12.38
C GLY A 182 13.58 18.99 -12.69
N ARG A 183 14.32 18.28 -11.82
CA ARG A 183 15.78 18.17 -11.86
C ARG A 183 16.30 16.83 -12.35
N PHE A 184 15.58 15.75 -12.10
CA PHE A 184 16.02 14.39 -12.38
C PHE A 184 15.07 13.68 -13.34
N ASP A 185 15.62 12.75 -14.11
CA ASP A 185 14.86 11.77 -14.86
C ASP A 185 14.66 10.50 -14.01
N PHE A 186 13.62 9.73 -14.35
CA PHE A 186 13.27 8.51 -13.64
C PHE A 186 13.48 7.30 -14.52
N GLN A 187 14.18 6.31 -13.99
CA GLN A 187 14.29 4.99 -14.62
C GLN A 187 13.59 3.94 -13.75
N PRO A 188 12.55 3.26 -14.25
CA PRO A 188 11.99 2.09 -13.59
C PRO A 188 12.97 0.92 -13.70
N LEU A 189 13.00 0.08 -12.67
CA LEU A 189 13.78 -1.14 -12.63
C LEU A 189 12.94 -2.31 -13.14
N THR A 190 13.41 -2.98 -14.18
CA THR A 190 12.78 -4.17 -14.74
C THR A 190 13.49 -5.46 -14.32
N ASP A 191 14.79 -5.38 -14.04
CA ASP A 191 15.65 -6.52 -13.75
C ASP A 191 16.48 -6.27 -12.49
N PRO A 192 16.69 -7.26 -11.61
CA PRO A 192 17.61 -7.15 -10.47
C PRO A 192 19.02 -6.65 -10.83
N GLN A 193 19.51 -6.94 -12.04
CA GLN A 193 20.81 -6.47 -12.54
C GLN A 193 20.87 -4.95 -12.75
N GLN A 194 19.72 -4.27 -12.84
CA GLN A 194 19.64 -2.81 -12.95
C GLN A 194 19.75 -2.11 -11.58
N VAL A 195 19.83 -2.88 -10.50
CA VAL A 195 20.02 -2.34 -9.15
C VAL A 195 21.51 -2.03 -8.97
N ILE A 196 21.79 -0.74 -8.85
CA ILE A 196 23.13 -0.17 -8.75
C ILE A 196 23.38 0.24 -7.30
N SER A 197 24.49 -0.24 -6.73
CA SER A 197 25.00 0.24 -5.44
C SER A 197 25.54 1.67 -5.58
N ASP A 198 25.49 2.45 -4.51
CA ASP A 198 25.91 3.86 -4.44
C ASP A 198 25.03 4.83 -5.24
N ALA A 199 23.91 4.34 -5.79
CA ALA A 199 22.94 5.15 -6.51
C ALA A 199 21.83 5.69 -5.59
N ILE A 200 21.21 6.80 -6.01
CA ILE A 200 20.01 7.35 -5.38
C ILE A 200 18.76 6.84 -6.08
N TYR A 201 17.81 6.38 -5.27
CA TYR A 201 16.48 6.01 -5.69
C TYR A 201 15.45 6.92 -5.02
N LEU A 202 14.32 7.12 -5.70
CA LEU A 202 13.15 7.74 -5.11
C LEU A 202 12.15 6.66 -4.70
N LEU A 203 11.89 6.54 -3.40
CA LEU A 203 10.96 5.59 -2.81
C LEU A 203 9.69 6.30 -2.33
N ARG A 204 8.54 5.99 -2.93
CA ARG A 204 7.22 6.45 -2.52
C ARG A 204 6.62 5.50 -1.48
N LYS A 205 6.26 6.04 -0.32
CA LYS A 205 5.55 5.35 0.77
C LYS A 205 4.34 6.19 1.20
N GLY A 206 3.15 5.78 0.74
CA GLY A 206 1.93 6.58 0.88
C GLY A 206 2.06 7.93 0.15
N ASP A 207 1.81 9.02 0.88
CA ASP A 207 1.90 10.40 0.39
C ASP A 207 3.29 11.03 0.56
N ARG A 208 4.32 10.24 0.91
CA ARG A 208 5.69 10.74 1.06
C ARG A 208 6.64 10.06 0.10
N CYS A 209 7.55 10.85 -0.44
CA CYS A 209 8.72 10.38 -1.15
C CYS A 209 9.93 10.45 -0.23
N MET A 210 10.77 9.43 -0.28
CA MET A 210 12.08 9.38 0.37
C MET A 210 13.13 9.26 -0.73
N MET A 211 14.21 10.02 -0.62
CA MET A 211 15.39 9.83 -1.47
C MET A 211 16.33 8.89 -0.72
N ILE A 212 16.53 7.69 -1.24
CA ILE A 212 17.29 6.65 -0.57
C ILE A 212 18.59 6.41 -1.32
N HIS A 213 19.69 6.38 -0.57
CA HIS A 213 21.01 5.96 -1.04
C HIS A 213 21.18 4.47 -0.77
N ALA A 214 21.51 3.68 -1.80
CA ALA A 214 21.69 2.24 -1.66
C ALA A 214 23.16 1.90 -1.36
N GLU A 215 23.47 1.55 -0.12
CA GLU A 215 24.82 1.15 0.32
C GLU A 215 24.96 -0.37 0.31
N THR A 216 26.09 -0.88 -0.15
CA THR A 216 26.40 -2.31 -0.06
C THR A 216 26.73 -2.66 1.39
N LEU A 217 26.04 -3.66 1.95
CA LEU A 217 26.40 -4.21 3.26
C LEU A 217 27.64 -5.09 3.08
N ALA A 218 28.76 -4.67 3.69
CA ALA A 218 29.95 -5.52 3.82
C ALA A 218 29.68 -6.52 4.96
N ASP A 219 29.12 -7.69 4.63
CA ASP A 219 29.28 -8.98 5.30
C ASP A 219 28.12 -9.93 4.90
N ASP A 220 28.40 -10.82 3.95
CA ASP A 220 28.36 -12.27 4.19
C ASP A 220 28.95 -12.97 2.96
N THR A 221 30.12 -13.56 3.17
CA THR A 221 30.69 -14.61 2.32
C THR A 221 29.63 -15.70 2.05
N ASP A 222 29.50 -16.11 0.78
CA ASP A 222 28.83 -17.34 0.30
C ASP A 222 27.33 -17.34 -0.09
N SER A 223 26.76 -16.26 -0.65
CA SER A 223 25.51 -16.40 -1.42
C SER A 223 25.33 -15.35 -2.52
N ASP A 224 25.64 -15.74 -3.76
CA ASP A 224 25.60 -14.93 -4.99
C ASP A 224 24.21 -14.38 -5.38
N ASP A 225 23.13 -14.72 -4.66
CA ASP A 225 21.75 -14.39 -5.07
C ASP A 225 20.98 -13.47 -4.12
N ASN A 226 21.57 -13.06 -2.98
CA ASN A 226 20.84 -12.32 -1.93
C ASN A 226 21.62 -11.16 -1.29
N ALA A 227 22.56 -10.53 -2.01
CA ALA A 227 23.22 -9.32 -1.54
C ALA A 227 22.18 -8.25 -1.19
N LYS A 228 21.97 -7.99 0.10
CA LYS A 228 21.05 -6.96 0.59
C LYS A 228 21.75 -5.61 0.52
N LEU A 229 21.01 -4.60 0.05
CA LEU A 229 21.45 -3.22 0.06
C LEU A 229 20.82 -2.50 1.26
N LEU A 230 21.62 -1.75 1.98
CA LEU A 230 21.16 -0.84 3.00
C LEU A 230 20.71 0.47 2.33
N CYS A 231 19.40 0.67 2.23
CA CYS A 231 18.83 1.88 1.67
C CYS A 231 18.63 2.92 2.78
N VAL A 232 19.42 4.00 2.76
CA VAL A 232 19.39 5.08 3.76
C VAL A 232 18.74 6.33 3.18
N ASP A 233 17.74 6.88 3.86
CA ASP A 233 17.14 8.17 3.51
C ASP A 233 18.18 9.29 3.68
N ILE A 234 18.58 9.92 2.57
CA ILE A 234 19.62 10.97 2.57
C ILE A 234 19.16 12.26 3.26
N VAL A 235 17.85 12.47 3.42
CA VAL A 235 17.27 13.62 4.12
C VAL A 235 17.18 13.34 5.61
N LYS A 236 16.84 12.09 5.97
CA LYS A 236 16.69 11.65 7.35
C LYS A 236 17.44 10.34 7.55
N ALA A 237 18.75 10.42 7.76
CA ALA A 237 19.64 9.25 7.92
C ALA A 237 19.21 8.21 8.98
N LYS A 238 18.29 8.57 9.89
CA LYS A 238 17.66 7.63 10.84
C LYS A 238 16.71 6.62 10.17
N ASN A 239 16.14 6.96 9.01
CA ASN A 239 15.29 6.08 8.22
C ASN A 239 16.18 5.24 7.32
N ARG A 240 16.32 3.96 7.66
CA ARG A 240 17.06 2.96 6.87
C ARG A 240 16.20 1.73 6.66
N VAL A 241 16.32 1.13 5.49
CA VAL A 241 15.58 -0.07 5.10
C VAL A 241 16.53 -0.99 4.35
N GLU A 242 16.58 -2.26 4.74
CA GLU A 242 17.29 -3.26 3.95
C GLU A 242 16.39 -3.76 2.82
N LEU A 243 16.88 -3.67 1.59
CA LEU A 243 16.18 -4.14 0.41
C LEU A 243 17.10 -5.05 -0.41
N SER A 244 16.59 -6.20 -0.81
CA SER A 244 17.26 -7.00 -1.85
C SER A 244 16.99 -6.41 -3.23
N PRO A 245 17.84 -6.68 -4.24
CA PRO A 245 17.60 -6.25 -5.61
C PRO A 245 16.22 -6.66 -6.14
N ASN A 246 15.82 -7.91 -5.86
CA ASN A 246 14.49 -8.43 -6.17
C ASN A 246 13.35 -7.62 -5.51
N ALA A 247 13.53 -7.17 -4.26
CA ALA A 247 12.56 -6.32 -3.59
C ALA A 247 12.48 -4.93 -4.24
N MET A 248 13.61 -4.35 -4.64
CA MET A 248 13.66 -3.05 -5.32
C MET A 248 12.94 -3.09 -6.67
N VAL A 249 13.16 -4.14 -7.47
CA VAL A 249 12.43 -4.35 -8.74
C VAL A 249 10.93 -4.49 -8.49
N ARG A 250 10.50 -5.30 -7.50
CA ARG A 250 9.08 -5.42 -7.14
C ARG A 250 8.48 -4.08 -6.73
N LEU A 251 9.22 -3.26 -5.98
CA LEU A 251 8.78 -1.90 -5.63
C LEU A 251 8.69 -1.01 -6.86
N SER A 252 9.61 -1.16 -7.82
CA SER A 252 9.61 -0.39 -9.05
C SER A 252 8.46 -0.75 -9.99
N GLN A 253 8.17 -2.04 -10.15
CA GLN A 253 6.99 -2.53 -10.87
C GLN A 253 5.68 -2.01 -10.28
N LYS A 254 5.63 -1.86 -8.94
CA LYS A 254 4.51 -1.23 -8.21
C LYS A 254 4.51 0.31 -8.29
N ARG A 255 5.42 0.91 -9.06
CA ARG A 255 5.62 2.38 -9.19
C ARG A 255 5.91 3.06 -7.85
N LYS A 256 6.49 2.32 -6.91
CA LYS A 256 6.90 2.82 -5.60
C LYS A 256 8.38 3.15 -5.54
N LEU A 257 9.19 2.67 -6.47
CA LEU A 257 10.64 2.93 -6.47
C LEU A 257 11.13 3.20 -7.89
N VAL A 258 11.97 4.21 -8.06
CA VAL A 258 12.62 4.51 -9.34
C VAL A 258 14.07 4.92 -9.10
N LEU A 259 14.95 4.55 -10.02
CA LEU A 259 16.32 5.04 -10.06
C LEU A 259 16.30 6.50 -10.55
N LEU A 260 17.08 7.36 -9.90
CA LEU A 260 17.26 8.74 -10.34
C LEU A 260 18.42 8.86 -11.31
N LEU A 261 18.17 9.53 -12.42
CA LEU A 261 19.15 9.87 -13.44
C LEU A 261 19.27 11.39 -13.56
N THR A 262 20.43 11.87 -13.97
CA THR A 262 20.60 13.27 -14.37
C THR A 262 19.75 13.55 -15.61
N LYS A 263 19.11 14.71 -15.64
CA LYS A 263 18.47 15.19 -16.86
C LYS A 263 19.53 15.63 -17.86
N VAL A 264 19.34 15.23 -19.11
CA VAL A 264 20.04 15.83 -20.23
C VAL A 264 19.38 17.19 -20.47
N GLY A 265 20.18 18.26 -20.35
CA GLY A 265 19.75 19.64 -20.55
C GLY A 265 19.48 19.98 -22.01
#